data_AF-A0A197K7F2-F1
#
_entry.id   AF-A0A197K7F2-F1
#
_cell.length_a   1.000
_cell.length_b   1.000
_cell.length_c   1.000
_cell.angle_alpha   90.00
_cell.angle_beta   90.00
_cell.angle_gamma   90.00
#
_symmetry.space_group_name_H-M   'P 1'
#
loop_
_entity.id
_entity.type
_entity.pdbx_description
1 polymer ?
#
loop_
_entity_poly.entity_id
_entity_poly.type
_entity_poly.pdbx_seq_one_letter_code
_entity_poly.pdbx_strand_id
1 'polypeptide(L)'
;MPKRPGTSWNMFFREHMERVKASGKPVVPTVEGAIAAELWKNLGAAEKQAYQERYRANFEAFKQETKDRLEEMTPAEYKLENQRRAQLRESGKKGLPSLKDPNAPKRPLSNFFLYAKDLRESGKYAHLNLKEQSQAFAEAWKNLSETEKARYTDKNRIAMEAYKIEKAAYDAQATA
;
A
#
# COMPACT_ATOMS: atom_id res chain seq x y z
N MET A 1 3.60 7.65 -10.84
CA MET A 1 2.86 6.48 -10.32
C MET A 1 2.08 5.84 -11.45
N PRO A 2 2.30 4.55 -11.72
CA PRO A 2 1.55 3.81 -12.75
C PRO A 2 0.04 3.89 -12.51
N LYS A 3 -0.75 3.75 -13.58
CA LYS A 3 -2.22 3.78 -13.49
C LYS A 3 -2.74 2.36 -13.37
N ARG A 4 -3.71 2.15 -12.46
CA ARG A 4 -4.37 0.85 -12.33
C ARG A 4 -5.00 0.44 -13.67
N PRO A 5 -4.78 -0.79 -14.16
CA PRO A 5 -5.37 -1.24 -15.41
C PRO A 5 -6.89 -1.39 -15.26
N GLY A 6 -7.59 -1.22 -16.38
CA GLY A 6 -9.03 -1.47 -16.45
C GLY A 6 -9.36 -2.95 -16.23
N THR A 7 -10.54 -3.22 -15.67
CA THR A 7 -11.03 -4.59 -15.49
C THR A 7 -11.29 -5.29 -16.84
N SER A 8 -11.52 -6.61 -16.81
CA SER A 8 -11.94 -7.40 -17.98
C SER A 8 -13.10 -6.75 -18.75
N TRP A 9 -14.13 -6.28 -18.03
CA TRP A 9 -15.24 -5.52 -18.60
C TRP A 9 -14.79 -4.20 -19.22
N ASN A 10 -13.91 -3.42 -18.57
CA ASN A 10 -13.44 -2.16 -19.13
C ASN A 10 -12.67 -2.36 -20.45
N MET A 11 -11.92 -3.45 -20.58
CA MET A 11 -11.22 -3.79 -21.83
C MET A 11 -12.21 -4.16 -22.92
N PHE A 12 -13.13 -5.08 -22.63
CA PHE A 12 -14.20 -5.44 -23.57
C PHE A 12 -15.01 -4.22 -24.02
N PHE A 13 -15.43 -3.37 -23.08
CA PHE A 13 -16.20 -2.17 -23.36
C PHE A 13 -15.42 -1.18 -24.25
N ARG A 14 -14.12 -0.98 -24.00
CA ARG A 14 -13.28 -0.13 -24.84
C ARG A 14 -13.17 -0.67 -26.27
N GLU A 15 -12.92 -1.97 -26.42
CA GLU A 15 -12.86 -2.61 -27.74
C GLU A 15 -14.20 -2.51 -28.48
N HIS A 16 -15.34 -2.66 -27.78
CA HIS A 16 -16.67 -2.42 -28.34
C HIS A 16 -16.81 -0.98 -28.85
N MET A 17 -16.49 0.01 -28.01
CA MET A 17 -16.59 1.42 -28.38
C MET A 17 -15.68 1.79 -29.56
N GLU A 18 -14.51 1.16 -29.69
CA GLU A 18 -13.62 1.34 -30.85
C GLU A 18 -14.25 0.77 -32.13
N ARG A 19 -14.86 -0.42 -32.08
CA ARG A 19 -15.57 -1.00 -33.23
C ARG A 19 -16.74 -0.13 -33.69
N VAL A 20 -17.53 0.41 -32.76
CA VAL A 20 -18.66 1.29 -33.09
C VAL A 20 -18.15 2.58 -33.74
N LYS A 21 -17.10 3.20 -33.20
CA LYS A 21 -16.49 4.39 -33.81
C LYS A 21 -15.96 4.10 -35.21
N ALA A 22 -15.33 2.94 -35.41
CA ALA A 22 -14.84 2.52 -36.72
C ALA A 22 -15.95 2.27 -37.75
N SER A 23 -17.18 1.98 -37.31
CA SER A 23 -18.32 1.78 -38.21
C SER A 23 -18.82 3.07 -38.89
N GLY A 24 -18.35 4.25 -38.45
CA GLY A 24 -18.77 5.55 -38.97
C GLY A 24 -20.19 5.97 -38.58
N LYS A 25 -20.91 5.15 -37.80
CA LYS A 25 -22.25 5.48 -37.31
C LYS A 25 -22.17 6.48 -36.15
N PRO A 26 -23.20 7.34 -35.99
CA PRO A 26 -23.31 8.21 -34.82
C PRO A 26 -23.26 7.40 -33.52
N VAL A 27 -22.30 7.71 -32.66
CA VAL A 27 -22.10 7.01 -31.39
C VAL A 27 -22.99 7.65 -30.33
N VAL A 28 -23.94 6.88 -29.81
CA VAL A 28 -24.75 7.28 -28.65
C VAL A 28 -24.27 6.48 -27.42
N PRO A 29 -23.47 7.08 -26.51
CA PRO A 29 -22.76 6.34 -25.47
C PRO A 29 -23.67 5.53 -24.53
N THR A 30 -24.87 6.01 -24.25
CA THR A 30 -25.86 5.31 -23.39
C THR A 30 -26.40 4.05 -24.06
N VAL A 31 -26.70 4.12 -25.37
CA VAL A 31 -27.19 2.98 -26.17
C VAL A 31 -26.08 1.94 -26.33
N GLU A 32 -24.86 2.38 -26.70
CA GLU A 32 -23.72 1.48 -26.85
C GLU A 32 -23.29 0.84 -25.53
N GLY A 33 -23.47 1.56 -24.41
CA GLY A 33 -23.33 1.02 -23.06
C GLY A 33 -24.23 -0.20 -22.80
N ALA A 34 -25.52 -0.07 -23.14
CA ALA A 34 -26.49 -1.15 -22.98
C ALA A 34 -26.19 -2.33 -23.92
N ILE A 35 -25.84 -2.06 -25.17
CA ILE A 35 -25.46 -3.09 -26.15
C ILE A 35 -24.24 -3.87 -25.66
N ALA A 36 -23.18 -3.17 -25.26
CA ALA A 36 -21.96 -3.81 -24.76
C ALA A 36 -22.25 -4.65 -23.50
N ALA A 37 -23.12 -4.18 -22.60
CA ALA A 37 -23.45 -4.93 -21.38
C ALA A 37 -24.15 -6.25 -21.70
N GLU A 38 -25.09 -6.26 -22.65
CA GLU A 38 -25.77 -7.48 -23.09
C GLU A 38 -24.80 -8.41 -23.84
N LEU A 39 -23.93 -7.87 -24.70
CA LEU A 39 -22.89 -8.65 -25.38
C LEU A 39 -21.94 -9.31 -24.37
N TRP A 40 -21.50 -8.59 -23.33
CA TRP A 40 -20.65 -9.14 -22.28
C TRP A 40 -21.36 -10.22 -21.46
N LYS A 41 -22.64 -10.01 -21.13
CA LYS A 41 -23.45 -11.00 -20.41
C LYS A 41 -23.52 -12.31 -21.20
N ASN A 42 -23.72 -12.24 -22.51
CA ASN A 42 -23.85 -13.40 -23.40
C ASN A 42 -22.51 -13.92 -23.97
N LEU A 43 -21.40 -13.25 -23.66
CA LEU A 43 -20.06 -13.66 -24.11
C LEU A 43 -19.72 -15.07 -23.61
N GLY A 44 -19.10 -15.89 -24.47
CA GLY A 44 -18.75 -17.26 -24.15
C GLY A 44 -17.76 -17.36 -22.99
N ALA A 45 -17.75 -18.50 -22.30
CA ALA A 45 -16.86 -18.70 -21.14
C ALA A 45 -15.37 -18.55 -21.51
N ALA A 46 -14.96 -19.12 -22.65
CA ALA A 46 -13.58 -19.03 -23.15
C ALA A 46 -13.17 -17.58 -23.48
N GLU A 47 -14.06 -16.80 -24.09
CA GLU A 47 -13.81 -15.40 -24.42
C GLU A 47 -13.74 -14.54 -23.15
N LYS A 48 -14.67 -14.74 -22.20
CA LYS A 48 -14.61 -14.10 -20.87
C LYS A 48 -13.30 -14.42 -20.15
N GLN A 49 -12.87 -15.68 -20.20
CA GLN A 49 -11.62 -16.11 -19.59
C GLN A 49 -10.41 -15.40 -20.21
N ALA A 50 -10.36 -15.24 -21.53
CA ALA A 50 -9.29 -14.49 -22.19
C ALA A 50 -9.18 -13.03 -21.66
N TYR A 51 -10.30 -12.34 -21.43
CA TYR A 51 -10.27 -11.00 -20.82
C TYR A 51 -9.87 -11.03 -19.33
N GLN A 52 -10.17 -12.09 -18.60
CA GLN A 52 -9.72 -12.26 -17.21
C GLN A 52 -8.21 -12.49 -17.13
N GLU A 53 -7.67 -13.32 -18.02
CA GLU A 53 -6.23 -13.59 -18.12
C GLU A 53 -5.47 -12.34 -18.54
N ARG A 54 -5.95 -11.60 -19.55
CA ARG A 54 -5.41 -10.28 -19.91
C ARG A 54 -5.43 -9.31 -18.73
N TYR A 55 -6.52 -9.27 -17.97
CA TYR A 55 -6.61 -8.40 -16.78
C TYR A 55 -5.59 -8.80 -15.73
N ARG A 56 -5.47 -10.10 -15.44
CA ARG A 56 -4.49 -10.63 -14.48
C ARG A 56 -3.07 -10.28 -14.90
N ALA A 57 -2.71 -10.50 -16.17
CA ALA A 57 -1.40 -10.15 -16.70
C ALA A 57 -1.12 -8.64 -16.58
N ASN A 58 -2.06 -7.80 -17.01
CA ASN A 58 -1.93 -6.34 -16.90
C ASN A 58 -1.84 -5.88 -15.45
N PHE A 59 -2.59 -6.50 -14.54
CA PHE A 59 -2.55 -6.17 -13.12
C PHE A 59 -1.24 -6.57 -12.47
N GLU A 60 -0.65 -7.69 -12.87
CA GLU A 60 0.66 -8.12 -12.40
C GLU A 60 1.77 -7.21 -12.94
N ALA A 61 1.73 -6.87 -14.23
CA ALA A 61 2.64 -5.88 -14.81
C ALA A 61 2.53 -4.53 -14.09
N PHE A 62 1.32 -4.07 -13.78
CA PHE A 62 1.09 -2.85 -13.00
C PHE A 62 1.70 -2.92 -11.60
N LYS A 63 1.60 -4.07 -10.90
CA LYS A 63 2.24 -4.22 -9.59
C LYS A 63 3.75 -4.14 -9.70
N GLN A 64 4.33 -4.81 -10.68
CA GLN A 64 5.78 -4.82 -10.90
C GLN A 64 6.28 -3.42 -11.25
N GLU A 65 5.67 -2.76 -12.24
CA GLU A 65 6.00 -1.38 -12.62
C GLU A 65 5.82 -0.41 -11.45
N THR A 66 4.79 -0.60 -10.62
CA THR A 66 4.60 0.23 -9.41
C THR A 66 5.70 -0.01 -8.40
N LYS A 67 6.13 -1.24 -8.19
CA LYS A 67 7.24 -1.58 -7.30
C LYS A 67 8.54 -0.96 -7.79
N ASP A 68 8.86 -1.17 -9.07
CA ASP A 68 10.10 -0.66 -9.68
C ASP A 68 10.12 0.87 -9.62
N ARG A 69 9.01 1.53 -9.96
CA ARG A 69 8.90 2.99 -9.86
C ARG A 69 9.08 3.49 -8.43
N LEU A 70 8.65 2.74 -7.41
CA LEU A 70 8.86 3.11 -6.02
C LEU A 70 10.34 2.97 -5.64
N GLU A 71 11.00 1.87 -6.04
CA GLU A 71 12.43 1.65 -5.76
C GLU A 71 13.34 2.68 -6.46
N GLU A 72 12.94 3.18 -7.63
CA GLU A 72 13.66 4.22 -8.37
C GLU A 72 13.43 5.65 -7.85
N MET A 73 12.39 5.88 -7.07
CA MET A 73 12.02 7.24 -6.64
C MET A 73 13.01 7.80 -5.62
N THR A 74 13.38 9.06 -5.79
CA THR A 74 14.22 9.78 -4.81
C THR A 74 13.41 10.19 -3.58
N PRO A 75 14.06 10.46 -2.43
CA PRO A 75 13.38 10.99 -1.25
C PRO A 75 12.57 12.28 -1.53
N ALA A 76 13.07 13.15 -2.42
CA ALA A 76 12.39 14.38 -2.84
C ALA A 76 11.13 14.08 -3.66
N GLU A 77 11.18 13.13 -4.61
CA GLU A 77 10.02 12.68 -5.38
C GLU A 77 8.94 12.04 -4.48
N TYR A 78 9.36 11.23 -3.50
CA TYR A 78 8.46 10.66 -2.50
C TYR A 78 7.74 11.73 -1.69
N LYS A 79 8.47 12.76 -1.25
CA LYS A 79 7.90 13.90 -0.51
C LYS A 79 6.88 14.66 -1.36
N LEU A 80 7.23 14.99 -2.60
CA LEU A 80 6.35 15.71 -3.51
C LEU A 80 5.07 14.93 -3.84
N GLU A 81 5.19 13.65 -4.17
CA GLU A 81 4.02 12.80 -4.46
C GLU A 81 3.14 12.63 -3.21
N ASN A 82 3.72 12.53 -2.01
CA ASN A 82 2.95 12.48 -0.77
C ASN A 82 2.20 13.78 -0.45
N GLN A 83 2.78 14.95 -0.75
CA GLN A 83 2.10 16.24 -0.65
C GLN A 83 0.93 16.32 -1.63
N ARG A 84 1.14 15.91 -2.89
CA ARG A 84 0.07 15.82 -3.90
C ARG A 84 -1.06 14.90 -3.42
N ARG A 85 -0.72 13.73 -2.88
CA ARG A 85 -1.72 12.79 -2.33
C ARG A 85 -2.47 13.38 -1.14
N ALA A 86 -1.83 14.18 -0.29
CA ALA A 86 -2.47 14.87 0.81
C ALA A 86 -3.50 15.90 0.31
N GLN A 87 -3.12 16.76 -0.64
CA GLN A 87 -4.03 17.72 -1.27
C GLN A 87 -5.22 17.03 -1.96
N LEU A 88 -5.00 15.89 -2.59
CA LEU A 88 -6.08 15.09 -3.18
C LEU A 88 -7.05 14.55 -2.11
N ARG A 89 -6.53 14.12 -0.95
CA ARG A 89 -7.39 13.69 0.17
C ARG A 89 -8.21 14.86 0.74
N GLU A 90 -7.59 16.04 0.87
CA GLU A 90 -8.25 17.26 1.33
C GLU A 90 -9.37 17.73 0.39
N SER A 91 -9.18 17.58 -0.93
CA SER A 91 -10.21 17.84 -1.95
C SER A 91 -11.27 16.73 -2.06
N GLY A 92 -11.30 15.77 -1.14
CA GLY A 92 -12.35 14.74 -1.04
C GLY A 92 -12.04 13.43 -1.75
N LYS A 93 -10.87 13.29 -2.38
CA LYS A 93 -10.47 12.02 -3.02
C LYS A 93 -10.01 11.01 -1.97
N LYS A 94 -10.93 10.12 -1.57
CA LYS A 94 -10.66 9.03 -0.62
C LYS A 94 -9.81 7.92 -1.22
N GLY A 95 -9.16 7.13 -0.36
CA GLY A 95 -8.47 5.89 -0.77
C GLY A 95 -7.07 6.07 -1.35
N LEU A 96 -6.41 7.22 -1.14
CA LEU A 96 -5.06 7.47 -1.63
C LEU A 96 -4.06 7.56 -0.45
N PRO A 97 -3.52 6.42 0.04
CA PRO A 97 -2.60 6.41 1.16
C PRO A 97 -1.27 7.08 0.76
N SER A 98 -0.56 7.63 1.76
CA SER A 98 0.81 8.09 1.56
C SER A 98 1.72 6.92 1.16
N LEU A 99 2.59 7.16 0.20
CA LEU A 99 3.66 6.27 -0.20
C LEU A 99 4.68 6.13 0.93
N LYS A 100 5.23 4.92 1.05
CA LYS A 100 6.31 4.58 1.98
C LYS A 100 7.59 4.46 1.17
N ASP A 101 8.55 5.31 1.46
CA ASP A 101 9.91 5.17 0.92
C ASP A 101 10.63 4.04 1.68
N PRO A 102 11.16 3.01 0.99
CA PRO A 102 11.97 1.95 1.60
C PRO A 102 13.22 2.46 2.33
N ASN A 103 13.80 3.57 1.87
CA ASN A 103 15.03 4.18 2.39
C ASN A 103 14.77 5.17 3.53
N ALA A 104 13.50 5.53 3.79
CA ALA A 104 13.16 6.41 4.91
C ALA A 104 13.49 5.71 6.25
N PRO A 105 14.23 6.39 7.16
CA PRO A 105 14.50 5.87 8.49
C PRO A 105 13.20 5.48 9.20
N LYS A 106 13.18 4.30 9.81
CA LYS A 106 12.01 3.80 10.54
C LYS A 106 12.05 4.29 11.97
N ARG A 107 10.91 4.78 12.47
CA ARG A 107 10.77 5.11 13.88
C ARG A 107 11.05 3.87 14.72
N PRO A 108 11.88 3.96 15.78
CA PRO A 108 12.17 2.81 16.62
C PRO A 108 10.94 2.43 17.44
N LEU A 109 10.94 1.18 17.92
CA LEU A 109 9.88 0.65 18.77
C LEU A 109 9.82 1.41 20.10
N SER A 110 8.62 1.66 20.61
CA SER A 110 8.43 2.21 21.95
C SER A 110 8.88 1.23 23.03
N ASN A 111 9.03 1.70 24.27
CA ASN A 111 9.52 0.92 25.41
C ASN A 111 8.75 -0.41 25.56
N PHE A 112 7.42 -0.35 25.48
CA PHE A 112 6.55 -1.52 25.52
C PHE A 112 6.79 -2.48 24.35
N PHE A 113 6.93 -1.97 23.12
CA PHE A 113 7.14 -2.84 21.95
C PHE A 113 8.53 -3.45 21.90
N LEU A 114 9.55 -2.78 22.45
CA LEU A 114 10.87 -3.38 22.68
C LEU A 114 10.77 -4.56 23.65
N TYR A 115 10.05 -4.39 24.76
CA TYR A 115 9.78 -5.48 25.69
C TYR A 115 8.97 -6.62 25.05
N ALA A 116 7.90 -6.29 24.34
CA ALA A 116 7.07 -7.28 23.65
C ALA A 116 7.87 -8.05 22.57
N LYS A 117 8.82 -7.40 21.90
CA LYS A 117 9.76 -8.06 20.99
C LYS A 117 10.63 -9.06 21.73
N ASP A 118 11.28 -8.64 22.83
CA ASP A 118 12.13 -9.51 23.65
C ASP A 118 11.31 -10.71 24.21
N LEU A 119 10.05 -10.50 24.60
CA LEU A 119 9.14 -11.58 25.03
C LEU A 119 8.73 -12.52 23.90
N ARG A 120 8.46 -12.01 22.70
CA ARG A 120 8.19 -12.88 21.53
C ARG A 120 9.40 -13.75 21.21
N GLU A 121 10.59 -13.16 21.22
CA GLU A 121 11.85 -13.86 20.94
C GLU A 121 12.20 -14.88 22.02
N SER A 122 11.80 -14.66 23.28
CA SER A 122 11.97 -15.65 24.34
C SER A 122 11.17 -16.94 24.14
N GLY A 123 10.18 -16.96 23.24
CA GLY A 123 9.32 -18.11 22.99
C GLY A 123 8.33 -18.44 24.12
N LYS A 124 8.39 -17.74 25.26
CA LYS A 124 7.57 -18.00 26.46
C LYS A 124 6.07 -18.09 26.18
N TYR A 125 5.58 -17.29 25.23
CA TYR A 125 4.16 -17.19 24.87
C TYR A 125 3.87 -17.70 23.44
N ALA A 126 4.80 -18.42 22.81
CA ALA A 126 4.66 -18.88 21.42
C ALA A 126 3.50 -19.88 21.22
N HIS A 127 3.05 -20.55 22.29
CA HIS A 127 1.92 -21.46 22.29
C HIS A 127 0.55 -20.75 22.27
N LEU A 128 0.52 -19.44 22.58
CA LEU A 128 -0.71 -18.64 22.60
C LEU A 128 -1.01 -18.04 21.22
N ASN A 129 -2.27 -17.74 20.94
CA ASN A 129 -2.62 -16.99 19.73
C ASN A 129 -2.22 -15.51 19.85
N LEU A 130 -2.24 -14.76 18.74
CA LEU A 130 -1.76 -13.36 18.71
C LEU A 130 -2.50 -12.43 19.70
N LYS A 131 -3.80 -12.66 19.91
CA LYS A 131 -4.61 -11.85 20.83
C LYS A 131 -4.20 -12.12 22.28
N GLU A 132 -4.07 -13.39 22.64
CA GLU A 132 -3.65 -13.83 23.96
C GLU A 132 -2.20 -13.41 24.27
N GLN A 133 -1.29 -13.53 23.32
CA GLN A 133 0.08 -13.02 23.45
C GLN A 133 0.08 -11.52 23.77
N SER A 134 -0.73 -10.74 23.04
CA SER A 134 -0.80 -9.29 23.23
C SER A 134 -1.31 -8.91 24.63
N GLN A 135 -2.31 -9.65 25.14
CA GLN A 135 -2.81 -9.49 26.50
C GLN A 135 -1.75 -9.87 27.54
N ALA A 136 -1.06 -11.00 27.35
CA ALA A 136 0.00 -11.47 28.24
C ALA A 136 1.18 -10.49 28.30
N PHE A 137 1.59 -9.90 27.17
CA PHE A 137 2.65 -8.89 27.14
C PHE A 137 2.25 -7.61 27.87
N ALA A 138 1.01 -7.16 27.70
CA ALA A 138 0.50 -5.98 28.39
C ALA A 138 0.49 -6.19 29.91
N GLU A 139 0.06 -7.36 30.37
CA GLU A 139 0.06 -7.71 31.80
C GLU A 139 1.48 -7.82 32.35
N ALA A 140 2.36 -8.52 31.64
CA ALA A 140 3.75 -8.67 32.05
C ALA A 140 4.47 -7.32 32.10
N TRP A 141 4.19 -6.41 31.16
CA TRP A 141 4.74 -5.05 31.17
C TRP A 141 4.26 -4.22 32.37
N LYS A 142 2.97 -4.31 32.73
CA LYS A 142 2.44 -3.61 33.91
C LYS A 142 3.16 -4.05 35.19
N ASN A 143 3.39 -5.36 35.32
CA ASN A 143 4.01 -5.99 36.47
C ASN A 143 5.55 -5.90 36.50
N LEU A 144 6.19 -5.34 35.46
CA LEU A 144 7.63 -5.07 35.50
C LEU A 144 7.98 -4.03 36.57
N SER A 145 9.14 -4.22 37.19
CA SER A 145 9.75 -3.24 38.09
C SER A 145 10.13 -1.96 37.34
N GLU A 146 10.26 -0.86 38.08
CA GLU A 146 10.71 0.41 37.51
C GLU A 146 12.12 0.32 36.92
N THR A 147 13.00 -0.47 37.54
CA THR A 147 14.37 -0.70 37.04
C THR A 147 14.38 -1.43 35.70
N GLU A 148 13.52 -2.45 35.52
CA GLU A 148 13.38 -3.15 34.25
C GLU A 148 12.72 -2.26 33.19
N LYS A 149 11.69 -1.49 33.55
CA LYS A 149 11.09 -0.49 32.64
C LYS A 149 12.11 0.55 32.20
N ALA A 150 12.94 1.04 33.12
CA ALA A 150 14.00 2.01 32.84
C ALA A 150 15.00 1.50 31.80
N ARG A 151 15.33 0.19 31.81
CA ARG A 151 16.18 -0.43 30.77
C ARG A 151 15.57 -0.28 29.37
N TYR A 152 14.26 -0.48 29.21
CA TYR A 152 13.59 -0.31 27.92
C TYR A 152 13.43 1.17 27.53
N THR A 153 13.27 2.05 28.51
CA THR A 153 13.27 3.51 28.31
C THR A 153 14.63 3.97 27.76
N ASP A 154 15.74 3.52 28.34
CA ASP A 154 17.07 3.90 27.85
C ASP A 154 17.37 3.30 26.46
N LYS A 155 17.02 2.03 26.22
CA LYS A 155 17.08 1.42 24.88
C LYS A 155 16.30 2.24 23.84
N ASN A 156 15.07 2.66 24.17
CA ASN A 156 14.27 3.50 23.29
C ASN A 156 14.91 4.88 23.07
N ARG A 157 15.42 5.52 24.14
CA ARG A 157 16.07 6.84 24.07
C ARG A 157 17.25 6.82 23.09
N ILE A 158 18.16 5.86 23.25
CA ILE A 158 19.33 5.70 22.37
C ILE A 158 18.89 5.45 20.92
N ALA A 159 17.93 4.55 20.70
CA ALA A 159 17.41 4.27 19.36
C ALA A 159 16.71 5.48 18.73
N MET A 160 16.00 6.28 19.54
CA MET A 160 15.34 7.51 19.11
C MET A 160 16.35 8.60 18.74
N GLU A 161 17.47 8.70 19.46
CA GLU A 161 18.58 9.61 19.13
C GLU A 161 19.21 9.25 17.79
N ALA A 162 19.53 7.97 17.57
CA ALA A 162 20.04 7.48 16.29
C ALA A 162 19.05 7.76 15.14
N TYR A 163 17.77 7.44 15.34
CA TYR A 163 16.72 7.71 14.37
C TYR A 163 16.59 9.20 14.04
N LYS A 164 16.72 10.11 15.02
CA LYS A 164 16.66 11.56 14.76
C LYS A 164 17.79 12.02 13.83
N ILE A 165 19.00 11.49 14.02
CA ILE A 165 20.17 11.78 13.18
C ILE A 165 19.95 11.26 11.76
N GLU A 166 19.60 9.98 11.62
CA GLU A 166 19.30 9.37 10.33
C GLU A 166 18.17 10.10 9.60
N LYS A 167 17.10 10.44 10.33
CA LYS A 167 15.95 11.13 9.79
C LYS A 167 16.30 12.53 9.32
N ALA A 168 17.14 13.27 10.04
CA ALA A 168 17.60 14.58 9.61
C ALA A 168 18.43 14.49 8.32
N ALA A 169 19.32 13.50 8.22
CA ALA A 169 20.11 13.26 7.01
C ALA A 169 19.21 12.90 5.81
N TYR A 170 18.22 12.02 6.01
CA TYR A 170 17.23 11.68 4.99
C TYR A 170 16.37 12.88 4.57
N ASP A 171 15.90 13.69 5.54
CA ASP A 171 15.07 14.86 5.25
C ASP A 171 15.86 15.91 4.45
N ALA A 172 17.17 16.05 4.70
CA ALA A 172 18.05 16.90 3.91
C ALA A 172 18.17 16.43 2.46
N GLN A 173 18.30 15.12 2.22
CA GLN A 173 18.28 14.54 0.87
C GLN A 173 16.93 14.73 0.16
N ALA A 174 15.83 14.83 0.90
CA ALA A 174 14.50 15.09 0.35
C ALA A 174 14.23 16.59 0.06
N THR A 175 15.19 17.46 0.34
CA THR A 175 15.11 18.91 0.09
C THR A 175 16.19 19.45 -0.84
N ALA A 176 17.28 18.71 -1.03
CA ALA A 176 18.32 19.01 -2.01
C ALA A 176 17.82 18.75 -3.44
#